data_AF-A0A377E3Z1-F1
#
_entry.id   AF-A0A377E3Z1-F1
#
_cell.length_a   1.000
_cell.length_b   1.000
_cell.length_c   1.000
_cell.angle_alpha   90.00
_cell.angle_beta   90.00
_cell.angle_gamma   90.00
#
_symmetry.space_group_name_H-M   'P 1'
#
loop_
_entity.id
_entity.type
_entity.pdbx_description
1 polymer ?
#
loop_
_entity_poly.entity_id
_entity_poly.type
_entity_poly.pdbx_seq_one_letter_code
_entity_poly.pdbx_strand_id
1 'polypeptide(L)' 'MSGKTGNVIVETFEKQGIDAAQMPGVLVHSHGPFAWGKNAEDAVHNAIVLEEVAYMGIFCRQLAPQLPDMQQTAAG' A
#
# COMPACT_ATOMS: atom_id res chain seq x y z
N MET A 1 -11.50 19.73 -2.33
CA MET A 1 -11.10 18.44 -2.93
C MET A 1 -10.33 17.55 -1.95
N SER A 2 -9.29 18.05 -1.26
CA SER A 2 -8.48 17.26 -0.29
C SER A 2 -9.28 16.55 0.82
N GLY A 3 -10.30 17.21 1.41
CA GLY A 3 -11.07 16.62 2.53
C GLY A 3 -11.90 15.37 2.19
N LYS A 4 -12.28 15.15 0.92
CA LYS A 4 -13.01 13.93 0.53
C LYS A 4 -12.09 12.72 0.45
N THR A 5 -10.87 12.91 -0.05
CA THR A 5 -9.85 11.87 -0.15
C THR A 5 -9.48 11.32 1.23
N GLY A 6 -9.26 12.20 2.22
CA GLY A 6 -8.94 11.79 3.59
C GLY A 6 -10.02 10.91 4.21
N ASN A 7 -11.30 11.28 4.08
CA ASN A 7 -12.40 10.50 4.64
C ASN A 7 -12.50 9.10 4.02
N VAL A 8 -12.33 8.98 2.69
CA VAL A 8 -12.37 7.68 2.00
C VAL A 8 -11.21 6.79 2.44
N ILE A 9 -10.02 7.36 2.66
CA ILE A 9 -8.87 6.60 3.18
C ILE A 9 -9.20 6.06 4.59
N VAL A 10 -9.65 6.92 5.51
CA VAL A 10 -10.00 6.51 6.88
C VAL A 10 -11.08 5.42 6.86
N GLU A 11 -12.17 5.63 6.11
CA GLU A 11 -13.26 4.66 5.96
C GLU A 11 -12.77 3.31 5.41
N THR A 12 -11.78 3.31 4.51
CA THR A 12 -11.20 2.09 3.94
C THR A 12 -10.48 1.27 5.01
N PHE A 13 -9.68 1.91 5.86
CA PHE A 13 -8.92 1.24 6.92
C PHE A 13 -9.85 0.72 8.02
N GLU A 14 -10.83 1.52 8.43
CA GLU A 14 -11.83 1.12 9.44
C GLU A 14 -12.67 -0.07 8.97
N LYS A 15 -13.19 -0.04 7.74
CA LYS A 15 -14.03 -1.12 7.20
C LYS A 15 -13.28 -2.43 6.98
N GLN A 16 -11.99 -2.37 6.66
CA GLN A 16 -11.16 -3.55 6.44
C GLN A 16 -10.43 -4.02 7.71
N GLY A 17 -10.53 -3.29 8.82
CA GLY A 17 -9.83 -3.62 10.06
C GLY A 17 -8.31 -3.57 9.92
N ILE A 18 -7.79 -2.67 9.08
CA ILE A 18 -6.35 -2.52 8.82
C ILE A 18 -5.78 -1.47 9.77
N ASP A 19 -4.71 -1.81 10.48
CA ASP A 19 -3.95 -0.85 11.29
C ASP A 19 -3.03 0.00 10.39
N ALA A 20 -3.28 1.32 10.35
CA ALA A 20 -2.49 2.28 9.58
C ALA A 20 -1.02 2.38 10.03
N ALA A 21 -0.69 1.96 11.26
CA ALA A 21 0.69 1.85 11.71
C ALA A 21 1.43 0.64 11.12
N GLN A 22 0.70 -0.41 10.70
CA GLN A 22 1.24 -1.61 10.06
C GLN A 22 1.17 -1.56 8.52
N MET A 23 0.33 -0.68 7.96
CA MET A 23 0.15 -0.50 6.51
C MET A 23 0.39 0.96 6.10
N PRO A 24 1.65 1.40 5.91
CA PRO A 24 2.00 2.82 5.71
C PRO A 24 1.80 3.33 4.27
N GLY A 25 0.78 2.83 3.57
CA GLY A 25 0.49 3.21 2.19
C GLY A 25 -0.92 2.83 1.76
N VAL A 26 -1.50 3.62 0.85
CA VAL A 26 -2.82 3.38 0.26
C VAL A 26 -2.88 3.88 -1.18
N LEU A 27 -3.62 3.15 -2.03
CA LEU A 27 -3.94 3.57 -3.38
C LEU A 27 -5.33 4.19 -3.41
N VAL A 28 -5.42 5.46 -3.81
CA VAL A 28 -6.70 6.14 -4.02
C VAL A 28 -7.11 5.95 -5.47
N HIS A 29 -8.28 5.33 -5.67
CA HIS A 29 -8.84 5.03 -6.99
C HIS A 29 -8.86 6.27 -7.89
N SER A 30 -8.34 6.11 -9.11
CA SER A 30 -8.22 7.18 -10.12
C SER A 30 -7.44 8.44 -9.68
N HIS A 31 -6.64 8.35 -8.62
CA HIS A 31 -5.81 9.44 -8.14
C HIS A 31 -4.34 9.01 -8.09
N GLY A 32 -3.98 8.14 -7.15
CA GLY A 32 -2.60 7.72 -6.97
C GLY A 32 -2.29 7.27 -5.54
N PRO A 33 -1.01 6.95 -5.25
CA PRO A 33 -0.58 6.50 -3.94
C PRO A 33 -0.53 7.64 -2.92
N PHE A 34 -0.79 7.30 -1.66
CA PHE A 34 -0.44 8.09 -0.48
C PHE A 34 0.37 7.20 0.47
N ALA A 35 1.46 7.74 1.02
CA ALA A 35 2.31 7.05 1.98
C ALA A 35 2.58 7.97 3.18
N TRP A 36 2.86 7.35 4.33
CA TRP A 36 3.16 8.05 5.58
C TRP A 36 4.24 7.32 6.37
N GLY A 37 4.76 7.97 7.40
CA GLY A 37 5.83 7.43 8.24
C GLY A 37 5.97 8.24 9.53
N LYS A 38 6.89 7.81 10.39
CA LYS A 38 7.16 8.44 11.69
C LYS A 38 7.69 9.87 11.55
N ASN A 39 8.33 10.16 10.42
CA ASN A 39 8.84 11.47 10.03
C ASN A 39 8.81 11.58 8.49
N ALA A 40 9.22 12.73 7.96
CA ALA A 40 9.18 12.98 6.52
C ALA A 40 10.08 12.02 5.72
N GLU A 41 11.26 11.69 6.23
CA GLU A 41 12.20 10.77 5.57
C GLU A 41 11.61 9.34 5.50
N ASP A 42 11.04 8.86 6.59
CA ASP A 42 10.37 7.56 6.69
C ASP A 42 9.15 7.48 5.75
N ALA A 43 8.38 8.57 5.63
CA ALA A 43 7.26 8.64 4.69
C ALA A 43 7.72 8.54 3.22
N VAL A 44 8.83 9.20 2.88
CA VAL A 44 9.44 9.11 1.54
C VAL A 44 9.98 7.71 1.30
N HIS A 45 10.62 7.09 2.29
CA HIS A 45 11.09 5.71 2.19
C HIS A 45 9.93 4.74 1.88
N ASN A 46 8.83 4.82 2.63
CA ASN A 46 7.64 4.01 2.40
C ASN A 46 7.01 4.26 1.02
N ALA A 47 7.03 5.51 0.53
CA ALA A 47 6.54 5.84 -0.81
C ALA A 47 7.38 5.17 -1.92
N ILE A 48 8.71 5.16 -1.77
CA ILE A 48 9.61 4.50 -2.72
C ILE A 48 9.36 2.99 -2.72
N VAL A 49 9.28 2.37 -1.54
CA VAL A 49 9.00 0.94 -1.42
C VAL A 49 7.65 0.58 -2.06
N LEU A 50 6.61 1.41 -1.85
CA LEU A 50 5.29 1.23 -2.46
C LEU A 50 5.36 1.23 -4.00
N GLU A 51 6.15 2.12 -4.59
CA GLU A 51 6.36 2.17 -6.04
C GLU A 51 7.09 0.92 -6.54
N GLU A 52 8.17 0.51 -5.88
CA GLU A 52 8.96 -0.66 -6.27
C GLU A 52 8.15 -1.96 -6.23
N VAL A 53 7.36 -2.18 -5.16
CA VAL A 53 6.51 -3.38 -5.06
C VAL A 53 5.34 -3.33 -6.05
N ALA A 54 4.82 -2.14 -6.38
CA ALA A 54 3.80 -1.99 -7.41
C ALA A 54 4.36 -2.34 -8.80
N TYR A 55 5.55 -1.83 -9.13
CA TYR A 55 6.26 -2.15 -10.36
C TYR A 55 6.51 -3.65 -10.47
N MET A 56 7.15 -4.26 -9.47
CA MET A 56 7.42 -5.71 -9.47
C MET A 56 6.14 -6.55 -9.52
N GLY A 57 5.09 -6.14 -8.79
CA GLY A 57 3.81 -6.85 -8.75
C GLY A 57 3.16 -7.01 -10.14
N ILE A 58 3.26 -5.98 -10.99
CA ILE A 58 2.77 -6.04 -12.37
C ILE A 58 3.50 -7.12 -13.16
N PHE A 59 4.84 -7.14 -13.12
CA PHE A 59 5.64 -8.12 -13.86
C PHE A 59 5.48 -9.53 -13.29
N CYS A 60 5.43 -9.69 -11.97
CA CYS A 60 5.17 -10.98 -11.34
C CYS A 60 3.83 -11.58 -11.79
N ARG A 61 2.78 -10.77 -11.87
CA ARG A 61 1.46 -11.21 -12.36
C ARG A 61 1.46 -11.51 -13.85
N GLN A 62 2.22 -10.76 -14.65
CA GLN A 62 2.39 -11.06 -16.07
C GLN A 62 3.10 -12.40 -16.29
N LEU A 63 4.13 -12.70 -15.49
CA LEU A 63 4.89 -13.96 -15.56
C LEU A 63 4.08 -15.15 -15.03
N ALA A 64 3.34 -14.94 -13.94
CA ALA A 64 2.55 -15.97 -13.27
C ALA A 64 1.16 -15.41 -12.89
N PRO A 65 0.16 -15.47 -13.80
CA PRO A 65 -1.17 -14.89 -13.56
C PRO A 65 -1.92 -15.50 -12.37
N GLN A 66 -1.59 -16.73 -12.02
CA GLN A 66 -2.19 -17.47 -10.89
C GLN A 66 -1.26 -17.56 -9.68
N LEU A 67 -0.21 -16.72 -9.61
CA LEU A 67 0.70 -16.69 -8.46
C LEU A 67 -0.11 -16.40 -7.18
N PRO A 68 -0.06 -17.28 -6.16
CA PRO A 68 -0.72 -17.04 -4.89
C PRO A 68 0.02 -15.95 -4.10
N ASP A 69 -0.64 -15.41 -3.07
CA ASP A 69 -0.02 -14.48 -2.13
C ASP A 69 1.11 -15.16 -1.35
N MET A 70 2.00 -14.35 -0.76
CA MET A 70 3.12 -14.83 0.04
C MET A 70 2.63 -15.63 1.25
N GLN A 71 3.43 -16.62 1.66
CA GLN A 71 3.18 -17.40 2.89
C GLN A 71 3.13 -16.47 4.12
N GLN A 72 2.15 -16.69 5.01
CA GLN A 72 2.00 -15.88 6.23
C GLN A 72 3.19 -16.02 7.20
N THR A 73 3.90 -17.14 7.11
CA THR A 73 5.22 -17.31 7.69
C THR A 73 6.23 -17.24 6.56
N ALA A 74 7.12 -16.26 6.58
CA ALA A 74 8.34 -16.36 5.79
C ALA A 74 9.06 -17.63 6.28
N ALA A 75 9.26 -18.61 5.40
CA ALA A 75 10.03 -19.79 5.73
C ALA A 75 11.42 -19.34 6.21
N GLY A 76 11.73 -19.65 7.46
CA GLY A 76 13.06 -19.44 8.05
C GLY A 76 14.06 -20.46 7.53
#